data_AF-A0AAJ0C4S4-F1
#
_entry.id   AF-A0AAJ0C4S4-F1
#
_cell.length_a   1.000
_cell.length_b   1.000
_cell.length_c   1.000
_cell.angle_alpha   90.00
_cell.angle_beta   90.00
_cell.angle_gamma   90.00
#
_symmetry.space_group_name_H-M   'P 1'
#
loop_
_entity.id
_entity.type
_entity.pdbx_description
1 polymer ?
#
loop_
_entity_poly.entity_id
_entity_poly.type
_entity_poly.pdbx_seq_one_letter_code
_entity_poly.pdbx_strand_id
1 'polypeptide(L)'
;MAPPPWERVPNQNTLFVLVTGANSGIGFGICQRLIDNFLASRSLSSHLILIPTTRTAKKSQDTVVALRNHCRKTAKTSKSLRSRAGPDYDPRDTTRRIHILSIQLDLCNLPSIQKAAQQLVNGTLSSSCEDGYFEPLVDVEIPRLDALIFNAGIGGWTGLNWWLVIHHVLTEGVVQATTWPTFKAATAGCTVNPLPKLKDADDSTTTPVLGEVFCANVFGHYFFAHALLPLLSRSQDSSMPPGRIIWESSVEAVWDSFSLADFQAIKTDAAYESSKRLTDILALTSNLPAARPYSSTYLSPGRSSTATPPKIYLTHPGVVVSSLFPLNAFLFFWYRVALYLARLLGSPWHPVTAYKGACAPVWLALQDQAALDALRADRVKWGTSTDRWGREAPKKTEVEGWGWEGRVEDWAVMAAKDRAAGVLGNLVGRKRRARDLTEEKREKFEELGAECWREMEELRKEWDTRMR
;
A
#
# COMPACT_ATOMS: atom_id res chain seq x y z
N MET A 1 20.11 -5.93 28.73
CA MET A 1 18.69 -5.54 28.57
C MET A 1 17.85 -6.81 28.56
N ALA A 2 16.57 -6.74 28.93
CA ALA A 2 15.68 -7.89 28.79
C ALA A 2 15.44 -8.16 27.28
N PRO A 3 15.41 -9.43 26.85
CA PRO A 3 15.15 -9.75 25.44
C PRO A 3 13.75 -9.28 25.03
N PRO A 4 13.55 -8.84 23.78
CA PRO A 4 12.25 -8.49 23.24
C PRO A 4 11.21 -9.61 23.48
N PRO A 5 9.93 -9.27 23.74
CA PRO A 5 8.92 -10.27 24.10
C PRO A 5 8.69 -11.36 23.05
N TRP A 6 8.92 -11.04 21.76
CA TRP A 6 8.74 -11.98 20.66
C TRP A 6 9.87 -13.00 20.48
N GLU A 7 11.04 -12.82 21.11
CA GLU A 7 12.12 -13.81 21.05
C GLU A 7 11.78 -15.11 21.79
N ARG A 8 10.83 -15.03 22.73
CA ARG A 8 10.34 -16.19 23.49
C ARG A 8 9.28 -16.98 22.72
N VAL A 9 8.92 -16.53 21.52
CA VAL A 9 7.81 -17.05 20.72
C VAL A 9 8.39 -17.65 19.43
N PRO A 10 7.95 -18.84 18.99
CA PRO A 10 8.39 -19.42 17.73
C PRO A 10 8.18 -18.47 16.55
N ASN A 11 9.09 -18.48 15.57
CA ASN A 11 9.04 -17.56 14.43
C ASN A 11 7.72 -17.60 13.65
N GLN A 12 7.11 -18.78 13.49
CA GLN A 12 5.81 -18.94 12.84
C GLN A 12 4.65 -18.23 13.57
N ASN A 13 4.84 -17.88 14.84
CA ASN A 13 3.88 -17.19 15.69
C ASN A 13 4.17 -15.70 15.81
N THR A 14 5.18 -15.16 15.13
CA THR A 14 5.50 -13.73 15.12
C THR A 14 5.28 -13.14 13.72
N LEU A 15 4.68 -11.96 13.65
CA LEU A 15 4.39 -11.27 12.39
C LEU A 15 4.90 -9.83 12.43
N PHE A 16 5.86 -9.50 11.57
CA PHE A 16 6.46 -8.16 11.48
C PHE A 16 5.90 -7.42 10.27
N VAL A 17 5.17 -6.32 10.52
CA VAL A 17 4.52 -5.52 9.47
C VAL A 17 4.93 -4.06 9.56
N LEU A 18 5.46 -3.52 8.46
CA LEU A 18 5.76 -2.09 8.32
C LEU A 18 4.72 -1.44 7.39
N VAL A 19 4.20 -0.27 7.79
CA VAL A 19 3.19 0.47 7.02
C VAL A 19 3.64 1.90 6.81
N THR A 20 3.77 2.33 5.56
CA THR A 20 4.19 3.71 5.26
C THR A 20 3.04 4.71 5.37
N GLY A 21 3.32 5.91 5.89
CA GLY A 21 2.32 7.00 5.94
C GLY A 21 1.14 6.69 6.87
N ALA A 22 1.42 6.16 8.06
CA ALA A 22 0.42 5.55 8.94
C ALA A 22 -0.14 6.50 10.02
N ASN A 23 0.16 7.80 9.96
CA ASN A 23 -0.28 8.76 10.99
C ASN A 23 -1.75 9.21 10.84
N SER A 24 -2.40 8.91 9.73
CA SER A 24 -3.78 9.33 9.44
C SER A 24 -4.35 8.53 8.26
N GLY A 25 -5.63 8.71 7.96
CA GLY A 25 -6.25 8.17 6.75
C GLY A 25 -6.11 6.66 6.63
N ILE A 26 -5.90 6.18 5.39
CA ILE A 26 -5.86 4.75 5.07
C ILE A 26 -4.74 4.02 5.82
N GLY A 27 -3.53 4.56 5.85
CA GLY A 27 -2.40 3.94 6.57
C GLY A 27 -2.68 3.70 8.04
N PHE A 28 -3.31 4.66 8.73
CA PHE A 28 -3.76 4.45 10.12
C PHE A 28 -4.85 3.38 10.19
N GLY A 29 -5.81 3.40 9.26
CA GLY A 29 -6.84 2.36 9.12
C GLY A 29 -6.27 0.96 8.88
N ILE A 30 -5.18 0.83 8.11
CA ILE A 30 -4.43 -0.40 7.88
C ILE A 30 -3.85 -0.91 9.19
N CYS A 31 -3.18 -0.05 9.96
CA CYS A 31 -2.66 -0.40 11.28
C CYS A 31 -3.76 -0.88 12.24
N GLN A 32 -4.89 -0.16 12.33
CA GLN A 32 -6.03 -0.55 13.16
C GLN A 32 -6.59 -1.92 12.75
N ARG A 33 -6.82 -2.10 11.45
CA ARG A 33 -7.42 -3.34 10.92
C ARG A 33 -6.45 -4.52 10.99
N LEU A 34 -5.15 -4.31 10.86
CA LEU A 34 -4.12 -5.32 11.12
C LEU A 34 -4.23 -5.83 12.57
N ILE A 35 -4.32 -4.93 13.55
CA ILE A 35 -4.50 -5.30 14.96
C ILE A 35 -5.77 -6.13 15.13
N ASP A 36 -6.91 -5.63 14.64
CA ASP A 36 -8.21 -6.28 14.84
C ASP A 36 -8.28 -7.66 14.17
N ASN A 37 -7.85 -7.76 12.91
CA ASN A 37 -7.88 -9.01 12.15
C ASN A 37 -6.83 -10.02 12.65
N PHE A 38 -5.65 -9.56 13.06
CA PHE A 38 -4.64 -10.42 13.67
C PHE A 38 -5.16 -11.03 14.96
N LEU A 39 -5.69 -10.21 15.86
CA LEU A 39 -6.26 -10.68 17.13
C LEU A 39 -7.43 -11.64 16.88
N ALA A 40 -8.28 -11.35 15.90
CA ALA A 40 -9.44 -12.19 15.58
C ALA A 40 -9.08 -13.54 14.96
N SER A 41 -8.00 -13.64 14.17
CA SER A 41 -7.69 -14.84 13.37
C SER A 41 -6.50 -15.68 13.88
N ARG A 42 -5.49 -15.07 14.50
CA ARG A 42 -4.25 -15.77 14.91
C ARG A 42 -4.38 -16.40 16.30
N SER A 43 -3.53 -17.39 16.58
CA SER A 43 -3.46 -18.09 17.88
C SER A 43 -3.29 -17.12 19.04
N LEU A 44 -3.77 -17.47 20.23
CA LEU A 44 -3.60 -16.66 21.45
C LEU A 44 -2.13 -16.53 21.88
N SER A 45 -1.24 -17.35 21.34
CA SER A 45 0.21 -17.27 21.55
C SER A 45 0.96 -16.46 20.48
N SER A 46 0.28 -15.98 19.43
CA SER A 46 0.93 -15.25 18.34
C SER A 46 1.08 -13.76 18.67
N HIS A 47 2.20 -13.17 18.24
CA HIS A 47 2.56 -11.77 18.45
C HIS A 47 2.60 -10.98 17.13
N LEU A 48 2.05 -9.77 17.13
CA LEU A 48 2.12 -8.82 16.03
C LEU A 48 3.11 -7.71 16.40
N ILE A 49 4.10 -7.48 15.54
CA ILE A 49 5.03 -6.37 15.61
C ILE A 49 4.67 -5.42 14.47
N LEU A 50 4.11 -4.27 14.83
CA LEU A 50 3.61 -3.28 13.89
C LEU A 50 4.51 -2.03 13.91
N ILE A 51 4.99 -1.62 12.74
CA ILE A 51 5.92 -0.51 12.56
C ILE A 51 5.29 0.54 11.63
N PRO A 52 4.39 1.41 12.12
CA PRO A 52 3.96 2.60 11.39
C PRO A 52 5.12 3.56 11.12
N THR A 53 5.20 4.10 9.90
CA THR A 53 6.10 5.21 9.57
C THR A 53 5.37 6.55 9.53
N THR A 54 6.07 7.60 9.95
CA THR A 54 5.58 8.98 9.89
C THR A 54 6.71 9.95 9.57
N ARG A 55 6.41 11.20 9.18
CA ARG A 55 7.44 12.19 8.84
C ARG A 55 8.15 12.83 10.03
N THR A 56 7.60 12.74 11.25
CA THR A 56 8.17 13.44 12.43
C THR A 56 8.05 12.61 13.70
N ALA A 57 8.98 12.80 14.63
CA ALA A 57 8.96 12.12 15.93
C ALA A 57 7.63 12.29 16.68
N LYS A 58 7.06 13.50 16.67
CA LYS A 58 5.79 13.80 17.31
C LYS A 58 4.63 13.00 16.70
N LYS A 59 4.54 12.97 15.36
CA LYS A 59 3.52 12.17 14.66
C LYS A 59 3.69 10.67 14.96
N SER A 60 4.93 10.19 15.02
CA SER A 60 5.22 8.81 15.41
C SER A 60 4.70 8.49 16.82
N GLN A 61 5.00 9.34 17.81
CA GLN A 61 4.51 9.16 19.17
C GLN A 61 2.97 9.17 19.24
N ASP A 62 2.33 10.16 18.61
CA ASP A 62 0.87 10.29 18.60
C ASP A 62 0.20 9.09 17.92
N THR A 63 0.80 8.58 16.84
CA THR A 63 0.32 7.39 16.13
C THR A 63 0.41 6.15 17.00
N VAL A 64 1.56 5.93 17.67
CA VAL A 64 1.75 4.79 18.57
C VAL A 64 0.73 4.83 19.71
N VAL A 65 0.53 5.99 20.34
CA VAL A 65 -0.46 6.18 21.41
C VAL A 65 -1.87 5.89 20.91
N ALA A 66 -2.25 6.42 19.75
CA ALA A 66 -3.58 6.20 19.17
C ALA A 66 -3.83 4.72 18.83
N LEU A 67 -2.84 4.01 18.28
CA LEU A 67 -2.96 2.57 17.99
C LEU A 67 -3.01 1.72 19.26
N ARG A 68 -2.24 2.06 20.30
CA ARG A 68 -2.35 1.43 21.62
C ARG A 68 -3.74 1.62 22.23
N ASN A 69 -4.30 2.83 22.14
CA ASN A 69 -5.66 3.10 22.58
C ASN A 69 -6.71 2.30 21.80
N HIS A 70 -6.53 2.17 20.48
CA HIS A 70 -7.37 1.30 19.64
C HIS A 70 -7.29 -0.16 20.09
N CYS A 71 -6.09 -0.70 20.24
CA CYS A 71 -5.86 -2.07 20.69
C CYS A 71 -6.48 -2.35 22.07
N ARG A 72 -6.32 -1.44 23.05
CA ARG A 72 -6.99 -1.55 24.36
C ARG A 72 -8.51 -1.57 24.23
N LYS A 73 -9.08 -0.72 23.37
CA LYS A 73 -10.51 -0.69 23.13
C LYS A 73 -10.98 -2.01 22.53
N THR A 74 -10.27 -2.54 21.53
CA THR A 74 -10.58 -3.85 20.91
C THR A 74 -10.51 -4.97 21.95
N ALA A 75 -9.44 -5.04 22.75
CA ALA A 75 -9.30 -6.05 23.81
C ALA A 75 -10.45 -5.99 24.83
N LYS A 76 -10.86 -4.80 25.26
CA LYS A 76 -11.94 -4.65 26.25
C LYS A 76 -13.33 -4.98 25.70
N THR A 77 -13.58 -4.68 24.42
CA THR A 77 -14.94 -4.69 23.84
C THR A 77 -15.24 -5.90 22.96
N SER A 78 -14.22 -6.62 22.49
CA SER A 78 -14.42 -7.75 21.58
C SER A 78 -15.00 -8.98 22.29
N LYS A 79 -16.26 -9.29 22.01
CA LYS A 79 -16.93 -10.51 22.48
C LYS A 79 -16.24 -11.78 21.95
N SER A 80 -15.77 -11.75 20.70
CA SER A 80 -15.09 -12.88 20.05
C SER A 80 -13.77 -13.23 20.74
N LEU A 81 -12.98 -12.23 21.15
CA LEU A 81 -11.74 -12.49 21.90
C LEU A 81 -12.03 -13.10 23.26
N ARG A 82 -13.00 -12.55 23.99
CA ARG A 82 -13.42 -13.09 25.29
C ARG A 82 -13.92 -14.54 25.14
N SER A 83 -14.74 -14.84 24.14
CA SER A 83 -15.23 -16.22 23.93
C SER A 83 -14.12 -17.20 23.57
N ARG A 84 -13.08 -16.76 22.86
CA ARG A 84 -11.93 -17.60 22.49
C ARG A 84 -10.97 -17.85 23.66
N ALA A 85 -10.79 -16.88 24.54
CA ALA A 85 -9.87 -16.98 25.67
C ALA A 85 -10.48 -17.66 26.91
N GLY A 86 -11.81 -17.66 27.03
CA GLY A 86 -12.52 -18.32 28.14
C GLY A 86 -12.84 -17.38 29.31
N PRO A 87 -13.27 -17.95 30.46
CA PRO A 87 -13.79 -17.18 31.60
C PRO A 87 -12.75 -16.26 32.26
N ASP A 88 -11.47 -16.64 32.25
CA ASP A 88 -10.36 -15.90 32.88
C ASP A 88 -9.72 -14.85 31.96
N TYR A 89 -10.48 -14.34 30.98
CA TYR A 89 -9.98 -13.38 30.00
C TYR A 89 -9.54 -12.05 30.63
N ASP A 90 -8.24 -11.78 30.60
CA ASP A 90 -7.67 -10.46 30.87
C ASP A 90 -7.36 -9.72 29.54
N PRO A 91 -7.96 -8.54 29.29
CA PRO A 91 -7.59 -7.69 28.15
C PRO A 91 -6.09 -7.38 28.05
N ARG A 92 -5.35 -7.38 29.17
CA ARG A 92 -3.89 -7.15 29.19
C ARG A 92 -3.11 -8.24 28.46
N ASP A 93 -3.56 -9.49 28.52
CA ASP A 93 -2.90 -10.59 27.81
C ASP A 93 -3.05 -10.45 26.29
N THR A 94 -4.16 -9.84 25.85
CA THR A 94 -4.35 -9.48 24.44
C THR A 94 -3.40 -8.36 24.02
N THR A 95 -3.26 -7.30 24.83
CA THR A 95 -2.43 -6.15 24.46
C THR A 95 -0.93 -6.46 24.52
N ARG A 96 -0.48 -7.35 25.41
CA ARG A 96 0.93 -7.82 25.48
C ARG A 96 1.41 -8.55 24.22
N ARG A 97 0.50 -8.99 23.37
CA ARG A 97 0.81 -9.64 22.09
C ARG A 97 0.99 -8.64 20.94
N ILE A 98 0.67 -7.36 21.16
CA ILE A 98 0.71 -6.31 20.15
C ILE A 98 1.83 -5.33 20.48
N HIS A 99 2.88 -5.37 19.68
CA HIS A 99 4.09 -4.57 19.83
C HIS A 99 4.08 -3.46 18.78
N ILE A 100 4.12 -2.20 19.21
CA ILE A 100 4.02 -1.06 18.29
C ILE A 100 5.28 -0.22 18.42
N LEU A 101 6.07 -0.19 17.35
CA LEU A 101 7.26 0.63 17.18
C LEU A 101 7.00 1.67 16.09
N SER A 102 7.81 2.71 15.96
CA SER A 102 7.66 3.64 14.84
C SER A 102 9.01 4.09 14.34
N ILE A 103 9.05 4.43 13.05
CA ILE A 103 10.24 4.96 12.39
C ILE A 103 9.88 6.20 11.59
N GLN A 104 10.82 7.15 11.55
CA GLN A 104 10.67 8.36 10.77
C GLN A 104 11.05 8.10 9.33
N LEU A 105 10.17 8.45 8.39
CA LEU A 105 10.37 8.24 6.97
C LEU A 105 9.75 9.41 6.20
N ASP A 106 10.58 10.10 5.42
CA ASP A 106 10.14 11.03 4.40
C ASP A 106 10.57 10.51 3.02
N LEU A 107 9.59 10.10 2.22
CA LEU A 107 9.80 9.47 0.91
C LEU A 107 10.31 10.45 -0.15
N CYS A 108 10.18 11.76 0.10
CA CYS A 108 10.75 12.80 -0.75
C CYS A 108 12.14 13.24 -0.28
N ASN A 109 12.78 12.53 0.64
CA ASN A 109 14.10 12.84 1.18
C ASN A 109 14.93 11.55 1.26
N LEU A 110 15.74 11.27 0.23
CA LEU A 110 16.50 10.01 0.14
C LEU A 110 17.43 9.76 1.34
N PRO A 111 18.13 10.77 1.91
CA PRO A 111 18.85 10.61 3.17
C PRO A 111 17.96 10.12 4.34
N SER A 112 16.71 10.61 4.42
CA SER A 112 15.75 10.10 5.42
C SER A 112 15.42 8.63 5.18
N ILE A 113 15.28 8.20 3.92
CA ILE A 113 15.00 6.81 3.56
C ILE A 113 16.17 5.91 3.95
N GLN A 114 17.41 6.29 3.60
CA GLN A 114 18.59 5.53 3.97
C GLN A 114 18.77 5.44 5.49
N LYS A 115 18.57 6.55 6.22
CA LYS A 115 18.63 6.55 7.69
C LYS A 115 17.59 5.59 8.28
N ALA A 116 16.36 5.61 7.76
CA ALA A 116 15.31 4.72 8.22
C ALA A 116 15.64 3.24 7.93
N ALA A 117 16.12 2.94 6.73
CA ALA A 117 16.52 1.59 6.36
C ALA A 117 17.70 1.11 7.22
N GLN A 118 18.74 1.93 7.39
CA GLN A 118 19.90 1.58 8.21
C GLN A 118 19.52 1.33 9.68
N GLN A 119 18.60 2.12 10.23
CA GLN A 119 18.10 1.91 11.59
C GLN A 119 17.31 0.60 11.71
N LEU A 120 16.56 0.19 10.69
CA LEU A 120 15.82 -1.09 10.70
C LEU A 120 16.74 -2.30 10.51
N VAL A 121 17.70 -2.20 9.59
CA VAL A 121 18.55 -3.34 9.21
C VAL A 121 19.69 -3.57 10.19
N ASN A 122 20.33 -2.49 10.66
CA ASN A 122 21.59 -2.55 11.42
C ASN A 122 21.50 -1.82 12.77
N GLY A 123 20.32 -1.36 13.15
CA GLY A 123 20.10 -0.59 14.37
C GLY A 123 18.96 -1.13 15.20
N THR A 124 18.49 -0.30 16.11
CA THR A 124 17.45 -0.65 17.06
C THR A 124 16.30 0.35 17.03
N LEU A 125 15.14 -0.12 17.49
CA LEU A 125 13.97 0.70 17.74
C LEU A 125 13.63 0.70 19.22
N SER A 126 12.99 1.77 19.67
CA SER A 126 12.50 1.92 21.03
C SER A 126 11.07 2.44 21.01
N SER A 127 10.25 1.97 21.94
CA SER A 127 8.87 2.39 22.12
C SER A 127 8.53 2.34 23.60
N SER A 128 8.62 3.49 24.26
CA SER A 128 8.25 3.62 25.67
C SER A 128 6.74 3.50 25.86
N CYS A 129 6.33 2.92 26.98
CA CYS A 129 4.97 3.00 27.50
C CYS A 129 5.02 3.00 29.02
N GLU A 130 4.14 3.77 29.63
CA GLU A 130 4.05 3.92 31.09
C GLU A 130 2.77 3.29 31.65
N ASP A 131 2.10 2.45 30.85
CA ASP A 131 0.84 1.82 31.23
C ASP A 131 0.97 0.30 31.29
N GLY A 132 0.30 -0.32 32.26
CA GLY A 132 0.36 -1.78 32.47
C GLY A 132 -0.35 -2.64 31.41
N TYR A 133 -0.69 -2.09 30.25
CA TYR A 133 -1.28 -2.84 29.12
C TYR A 133 -0.24 -3.23 28.07
N PHE A 134 0.83 -2.44 27.91
CA PHE A 134 1.88 -2.73 26.94
C PHE A 134 3.21 -2.89 27.66
N GLU A 135 4.10 -3.67 27.04
CA GLU A 135 5.47 -3.81 27.52
C GLU A 135 6.35 -2.76 26.81
N PRO A 136 7.19 -2.01 27.56
CA PRO A 136 8.10 -1.07 26.96
C PRO A 136 9.17 -1.82 26.17
N LEU A 137 9.48 -1.31 24.98
CA LEU A 137 10.51 -1.85 24.11
C LEU A 137 11.68 -0.88 24.10
N VAL A 138 12.87 -1.35 24.47
CA VAL A 138 14.08 -0.54 24.54
C VAL A 138 15.16 -1.22 23.72
N ASP A 139 15.64 -0.50 22.72
CA ASP A 139 16.74 -0.86 21.82
C ASP A 139 16.60 -2.28 21.26
N VAL A 140 15.41 -2.57 20.74
CA VAL A 140 15.09 -3.87 20.15
C VAL A 140 15.44 -3.92 18.68
N GLU A 141 16.03 -5.03 18.25
CA GLU A 141 16.35 -5.31 16.85
C GLU A 141 15.13 -5.86 16.11
N ILE A 142 15.06 -5.56 14.80
CA ILE A 142 14.03 -6.11 13.92
C ILE A 142 14.66 -7.24 13.10
N PRO A 143 14.37 -8.53 13.41
CA PRO A 143 15.06 -9.64 12.77
C PRO A 143 14.61 -9.87 11.32
N ARG A 144 13.41 -9.40 10.97
CA ARG A 144 12.81 -9.54 9.64
C ARG A 144 11.60 -8.64 9.46
N LEU A 145 11.15 -8.51 8.21
CA LEU A 145 9.83 -8.00 7.85
C LEU A 145 9.07 -9.08 7.10
N ASP A 146 7.86 -9.40 7.54
CA ASP A 146 6.98 -10.37 6.87
C ASP A 146 6.08 -9.67 5.84
N ALA A 147 5.67 -8.42 6.11
CA ALA A 147 4.96 -7.58 5.16
C ALA A 147 5.40 -6.11 5.23
N LEU A 148 5.56 -5.51 4.07
CA LEU A 148 5.84 -4.09 3.85
C LEU A 148 4.70 -3.50 3.01
N ILE A 149 3.90 -2.63 3.61
CA ILE A 149 2.72 -2.03 2.96
C ILE A 149 3.03 -0.58 2.58
N PHE A 150 3.11 -0.33 1.28
CA PHE A 150 3.35 0.99 0.69
C PHE A 150 2.04 1.73 0.45
N ASN A 151 1.57 2.43 1.50
CA ASN A 151 0.33 3.21 1.51
C ASN A 151 0.57 4.72 1.27
N ALA A 152 1.72 5.25 1.72
CA ALA A 152 1.97 6.69 1.68
C ALA A 152 1.83 7.26 0.24
N GLY A 153 1.36 8.49 0.15
CA GLY A 153 1.31 9.17 -1.14
C GLY A 153 0.61 10.51 -1.08
N ILE A 154 0.75 11.25 -2.16
CA ILE A 154 0.16 12.58 -2.38
C ILE A 154 -0.55 12.61 -3.73
N GLY A 155 -1.56 13.47 -3.86
CA GLY A 155 -2.37 13.61 -5.08
C GLY A 155 -1.92 14.72 -6.03
N GLY A 156 -1.29 15.78 -5.52
CA GLY A 156 -0.93 16.96 -6.34
C GLY A 156 -2.12 17.80 -6.83
N TRP A 157 -3.32 17.58 -6.29
CA TRP A 157 -4.53 18.28 -6.72
C TRP A 157 -4.66 19.67 -6.10
N THR A 158 -5.09 20.63 -6.91
CA THR A 158 -5.35 22.02 -6.53
C THR A 158 -6.83 22.33 -6.34
N GLY A 159 -7.72 21.47 -6.86
CA GLY A 159 -9.16 21.65 -6.69
C GLY A 159 -10.00 20.75 -7.59
N LEU A 160 -11.23 21.21 -7.88
CA LEU A 160 -12.17 20.54 -8.78
C LEU A 160 -12.66 21.54 -9.82
N ASN A 161 -12.79 21.09 -11.06
CA ASN A 161 -13.51 21.82 -12.08
C ASN A 161 -15.02 21.58 -11.90
N TRP A 162 -15.70 22.51 -11.23
CA TRP A 162 -17.12 22.38 -10.87
C TRP A 162 -18.07 22.22 -12.05
N TRP A 163 -17.77 22.83 -13.19
CA TRP A 163 -18.55 22.62 -14.40
C TRP A 163 -18.45 21.17 -14.88
N LEU A 164 -17.23 20.64 -14.93
CA LEU A 164 -17.00 19.24 -15.27
C LEU A 164 -17.58 18.29 -14.23
N VAL A 165 -17.63 18.65 -12.93
CA VAL A 165 -18.34 17.86 -11.91
C VAL A 165 -19.81 17.71 -12.28
N ILE A 166 -20.50 18.82 -12.53
CA ILE A 166 -21.93 18.81 -12.87
C ILE A 166 -22.15 18.03 -14.17
N HIS A 167 -21.39 18.36 -15.21
CA HIS A 167 -21.48 17.69 -16.50
C HIS A 167 -21.27 16.17 -16.37
N HIS A 168 -20.22 15.75 -15.66
CA HIS A 168 -19.87 14.34 -15.53
C HIS A 168 -20.90 13.58 -14.69
N VAL A 169 -21.41 14.16 -13.60
CA VAL A 169 -22.48 13.57 -12.79
C VAL A 169 -23.77 13.41 -13.61
N LEU A 170 -24.14 14.40 -14.43
CA LEU A 170 -25.36 14.35 -15.25
C LEU A 170 -25.23 13.38 -16.44
N THR A 171 -24.06 13.28 -17.06
CA THR A 171 -23.85 12.47 -18.28
C THR A 171 -23.46 11.01 -18.01
N GLU A 172 -22.67 10.77 -16.96
CA GLU A 172 -22.15 9.44 -16.63
C GLU A 172 -22.77 8.83 -15.37
N GLY A 173 -23.50 9.63 -14.59
CA GLY A 173 -24.11 9.21 -13.34
C GLY A 173 -23.14 9.28 -12.16
N VAL A 174 -23.72 9.37 -10.95
CA VAL A 174 -22.97 9.58 -9.69
C VAL A 174 -21.91 8.51 -9.48
N VAL A 175 -22.22 7.22 -9.71
CA VAL A 175 -21.29 6.12 -9.45
C VAL A 175 -20.03 6.22 -10.32
N GLN A 176 -20.18 6.48 -11.62
CA GLN A 176 -19.04 6.62 -12.53
C GLN A 176 -18.24 7.88 -12.18
N ALA A 177 -18.94 9.00 -11.96
CA ALA A 177 -18.32 10.29 -11.64
C ALA A 177 -17.53 10.27 -10.31
N THR A 178 -17.95 9.51 -9.31
CA THR A 178 -17.24 9.39 -8.02
C THR A 178 -16.24 8.24 -7.96
N THR A 179 -16.26 7.30 -8.92
CA THR A 179 -15.26 6.22 -8.99
C THR A 179 -14.08 6.59 -9.89
N TRP A 180 -14.32 7.23 -11.04
CA TRP A 180 -13.30 7.66 -11.99
C TRP A 180 -13.49 9.14 -12.38
N PRO A 181 -13.33 10.08 -11.43
CA PRO A 181 -13.50 11.51 -11.69
C PRO A 181 -12.50 12.04 -12.73
N THR A 182 -13.01 12.67 -13.79
CA THR A 182 -12.22 13.36 -14.84
C THR A 182 -12.20 14.89 -14.65
N PHE A 183 -12.65 15.38 -13.50
CA PHE A 183 -12.82 16.80 -13.20
C PHE A 183 -11.86 17.31 -12.11
N LYS A 184 -10.87 16.51 -11.74
CA LYS A 184 -9.85 16.89 -10.74
C LYS A 184 -8.90 17.88 -11.38
N ALA A 185 -8.67 19.00 -10.71
CA ALA A 185 -7.68 19.97 -11.12
C ALA A 185 -6.35 19.69 -10.40
N ALA A 186 -5.26 19.69 -11.15
CA ALA A 186 -3.90 19.54 -10.64
C ALA A 186 -2.96 20.47 -11.42
N THR A 187 -1.75 20.65 -10.90
CA THR A 187 -0.73 21.50 -11.50
C THR A 187 0.43 20.64 -11.98
N ALA A 188 0.77 20.76 -13.27
CA ALA A 188 1.98 20.17 -13.83
C ALA A 188 3.24 20.92 -13.34
N GLY A 189 4.39 20.27 -13.43
CA GLY A 189 5.69 20.86 -13.12
C GLY A 189 6.12 20.74 -11.66
N CYS A 190 5.35 20.06 -10.81
CA CYS A 190 5.71 19.86 -9.40
C CYS A 190 6.93 18.94 -9.28
N THR A 191 8.03 19.50 -8.78
CA THR A 191 9.28 18.77 -8.53
C THR A 191 9.73 18.91 -7.08
N VAL A 192 10.56 17.97 -6.64
CA VAL A 192 11.19 17.99 -5.32
C VAL A 192 12.68 17.79 -5.47
N ASN A 193 13.48 18.48 -4.65
CA ASN A 193 14.88 18.13 -4.45
C ASN A 193 14.95 17.06 -3.35
N PRO A 194 15.23 15.80 -3.69
CA PRO A 194 15.27 14.73 -2.71
C PRO A 194 16.56 14.71 -1.85
N LEU A 195 17.51 15.62 -2.13
CA LEU A 195 18.77 15.84 -1.43
C LEU A 195 18.82 17.27 -0.85
N PRO A 196 17.98 17.61 0.15
CA PRO A 196 17.79 18.99 0.59
C PRO A 196 19.05 19.66 1.17
N LYS A 197 20.08 18.90 1.54
CA LYS A 197 21.35 19.41 2.09
C LYS A 197 22.37 19.88 1.04
N LEU A 198 22.13 19.64 -0.26
CA LEU A 198 22.99 20.15 -1.34
C LEU A 198 22.67 21.60 -1.74
N LYS A 199 21.82 22.31 -0.98
CA LYS A 199 21.38 23.69 -1.25
C LYS A 199 22.48 24.75 -1.17
N ASP A 200 23.65 24.44 -0.61
CA ASP A 200 24.73 25.42 -0.42
C ASP A 200 25.73 25.48 -1.59
N ALA A 201 25.48 24.74 -2.69
CA ALA A 201 26.22 24.94 -3.94
C ALA A 201 25.48 25.95 -4.82
N ASP A 202 26.09 27.12 -4.94
CA ASP A 202 25.67 28.32 -5.68
C ASP A 202 25.52 28.05 -7.19
N ASP A 203 24.49 27.30 -7.61
CA ASP A 203 23.97 27.34 -8.98
C ASP A 203 22.54 26.74 -9.07
N SER A 204 21.57 27.60 -9.35
CA SER A 204 20.14 27.23 -9.49
C SER A 204 19.82 26.33 -10.69
N THR A 205 20.83 25.98 -11.50
CA THR A 205 20.66 25.20 -12.74
C THR A 205 21.10 23.73 -12.66
N THR A 206 21.76 23.30 -11.57
CA THR A 206 22.36 21.94 -11.45
C THR A 206 21.83 21.08 -10.30
N THR A 207 20.90 21.58 -9.47
CA THR A 207 20.32 20.76 -8.40
C THR A 207 19.41 19.68 -9.01
N PRO A 208 19.70 18.38 -8.83
CA PRO A 208 18.87 17.34 -9.40
C PRO A 208 17.53 17.28 -8.68
N VAL A 209 16.47 17.16 -9.46
CA VAL A 209 15.09 17.10 -8.97
C VAL A 209 14.41 15.83 -9.47
N LEU A 210 13.36 15.43 -8.75
CA LEU A 210 12.42 14.40 -9.17
C LEU A 210 11.02 14.98 -9.27
N GLY A 211 10.16 14.40 -10.09
CA GLY A 211 8.72 14.67 -10.01
C GLY A 211 8.22 14.41 -8.58
N GLU A 212 7.54 15.37 -7.96
CA GLU A 212 7.21 15.33 -6.53
C GLU A 212 6.27 14.16 -6.21
N VAL A 213 5.17 14.03 -6.97
CA VAL A 213 4.17 12.97 -6.80
C VAL A 213 4.77 11.60 -7.12
N PHE A 214 5.59 11.51 -8.18
CA PHE A 214 6.33 10.31 -8.52
C PHE A 214 7.29 9.87 -7.39
N CYS A 215 8.03 10.82 -6.81
CA CYS A 215 8.96 10.57 -5.72
C CYS A 215 8.23 10.03 -4.48
N ALA A 216 7.16 10.72 -4.06
CA ALA A 216 6.36 10.32 -2.90
C ALA A 216 5.64 8.98 -3.07
N ASN A 217 5.07 8.73 -4.26
CA ASN A 217 4.18 7.60 -4.47
C ASN A 217 4.93 6.33 -4.90
N VAL A 218 6.02 6.46 -5.68
CA VAL A 218 6.71 5.35 -6.34
C VAL A 218 8.19 5.29 -5.97
N PHE A 219 8.98 6.31 -6.36
CA PHE A 219 10.44 6.19 -6.31
C PHE A 219 11.00 6.10 -4.88
N GLY A 220 10.50 6.90 -3.95
CA GLY A 220 10.91 6.80 -2.54
C GLY A 220 10.61 5.43 -1.95
N HIS A 221 9.44 4.85 -2.26
CA HIS A 221 9.11 3.48 -1.84
C HIS A 221 10.01 2.44 -2.50
N TYR A 222 10.26 2.60 -3.80
CA TYR A 222 11.14 1.72 -4.57
C TYR A 222 12.55 1.68 -3.97
N PHE A 223 13.10 2.86 -3.67
CA PHE A 223 14.40 3.02 -3.01
C PHE A 223 14.41 2.40 -1.60
N PHE A 224 13.33 2.62 -0.83
CA PHE A 224 13.20 2.07 0.52
C PHE A 224 13.10 0.54 0.54
N ALA A 225 12.30 -0.06 -0.34
CA ALA A 225 12.16 -1.52 -0.42
C ALA A 225 13.49 -2.21 -0.75
N HIS A 226 14.29 -1.65 -1.68
CA HIS A 226 15.61 -2.19 -2.00
C HIS A 226 16.52 -2.23 -0.77
N ALA A 227 16.55 -1.13 -0.01
CA ALA A 227 17.35 -1.02 1.20
C ALA A 227 16.88 -1.96 2.33
N LEU A 228 15.62 -2.40 2.30
CA LEU A 228 15.03 -3.34 3.26
C LEU A 228 15.10 -4.82 2.84
N LEU A 229 15.68 -5.14 1.68
CA LEU A 229 15.81 -6.53 1.22
C LEU A 229 16.49 -7.48 2.22
N PRO A 230 17.49 -7.06 3.03
CA PRO A 230 18.04 -7.93 4.08
C PRO A 230 16.98 -8.43 5.08
N LEU A 231 15.94 -7.63 5.36
CA LEU A 231 14.86 -8.00 6.29
C LEU A 231 13.70 -8.75 5.59
N LEU A 232 13.50 -8.50 4.30
CA LEU A 232 12.41 -9.07 3.50
C LEU A 232 12.75 -10.41 2.87
N SER A 233 14.02 -10.63 2.54
CA SER A 233 14.50 -11.86 1.92
C SER A 233 14.54 -12.99 2.97
N ARG A 234 14.46 -14.23 2.50
CA ARG A 234 14.52 -15.42 3.36
C ARG A 234 15.69 -16.30 2.95
N SER A 235 16.34 -16.96 3.91
CA SER A 235 17.29 -18.03 3.59
C SER A 235 16.59 -19.14 2.79
N GLN A 236 17.31 -19.87 1.94
CA GLN A 236 16.74 -20.98 1.17
C GLN A 236 16.14 -22.08 2.07
N ASP A 237 16.75 -22.30 3.23
CA ASP A 237 16.31 -23.32 4.20
C ASP A 237 15.24 -22.79 5.16
N SER A 238 14.74 -21.57 4.96
CA SER A 238 13.73 -20.99 5.84
C SER A 238 12.39 -21.68 5.65
N SER A 239 11.80 -22.15 6.75
CA SER A 239 10.41 -22.65 6.77
C SER A 239 9.36 -21.53 6.75
N MET A 240 9.78 -20.27 6.82
CA MET A 240 8.89 -19.11 6.80
C MET A 240 8.50 -18.76 5.37
N PRO A 241 7.28 -18.23 5.16
CA PRO A 241 6.89 -17.71 3.86
C PRO A 241 7.81 -16.54 3.42
N PRO A 242 7.93 -16.29 2.11
CA PRO A 242 8.65 -15.14 1.59
C PRO A 242 8.05 -13.85 2.15
N GLY A 243 8.89 -12.84 2.39
CA GLY A 243 8.43 -11.50 2.73
C GLY A 243 7.52 -10.92 1.63
N ARG A 244 6.69 -9.95 1.99
CA ARG A 244 5.69 -9.38 1.07
C ARG A 244 5.92 -7.89 0.91
N ILE A 245 5.95 -7.42 -0.34
CA ILE A 245 5.87 -5.99 -0.68
C ILE A 245 4.48 -5.76 -1.25
N ILE A 246 3.65 -4.98 -0.56
CA ILE A 246 2.26 -4.73 -0.93
C ILE A 246 2.13 -3.27 -1.35
N TRP A 247 1.94 -3.04 -2.64
CA TRP A 247 1.81 -1.71 -3.22
C TRP A 247 0.35 -1.25 -3.22
N GLU A 248 0.10 -0.08 -2.62
CA GLU A 248 -1.21 0.55 -2.69
C GLU A 248 -1.34 1.51 -3.89
N SER A 249 -2.00 1.01 -4.92
CA SER A 249 -2.40 1.74 -6.11
C SER A 249 -3.77 2.43 -5.94
N SER A 250 -4.40 2.84 -7.04
CA SER A 250 -5.72 3.46 -7.09
C SER A 250 -6.62 2.75 -8.11
N VAL A 251 -7.94 2.82 -7.93
CA VAL A 251 -8.92 2.42 -8.99
C VAL A 251 -8.80 3.28 -10.25
N GLU A 252 -8.13 4.43 -10.14
CA GLU A 252 -7.95 5.43 -11.20
C GLU A 252 -6.65 5.28 -12.01
N ALA A 253 -5.89 4.20 -11.78
CA ALA A 253 -4.69 3.87 -12.55
C ALA A 253 -5.04 3.38 -13.97
N VAL A 254 -5.52 4.28 -14.81
CA VAL A 254 -6.04 4.01 -16.15
C VAL A 254 -4.93 4.00 -17.20
N TRP A 255 -5.21 3.47 -18.39
CA TRP A 255 -4.22 3.32 -19.46
C TRP A 255 -3.60 4.65 -19.89
N ASP A 256 -4.44 5.66 -20.16
CA ASP A 256 -4.01 6.94 -20.75
C ASP A 256 -3.31 7.89 -19.76
N SER A 257 -3.18 7.52 -18.48
CA SER A 257 -2.57 8.39 -17.48
C SER A 257 -1.05 8.29 -17.41
N PHE A 258 -0.42 7.31 -18.07
CA PHE A 258 1.03 7.09 -18.01
C PHE A 258 1.67 7.20 -19.39
N SER A 259 2.83 7.85 -19.43
CA SER A 259 3.65 7.97 -20.64
C SER A 259 5.12 7.79 -20.29
N LEU A 260 5.81 6.92 -21.03
CA LEU A 260 7.26 6.73 -20.89
C LEU A 260 8.05 8.03 -21.18
N ALA A 261 7.55 8.88 -22.08
CA ALA A 261 8.17 10.15 -22.40
C ALA A 261 8.06 11.21 -21.28
N ASP A 262 7.20 10.96 -20.30
CA ASP A 262 7.05 11.74 -19.07
C ASP A 262 7.01 10.79 -17.86
N PHE A 263 8.05 9.94 -17.76
CA PHE A 263 8.12 8.84 -16.79
C PHE A 263 7.87 9.26 -15.34
N GLN A 264 8.36 10.43 -14.95
CA GLN A 264 8.19 11.01 -13.61
C GLN A 264 6.92 11.87 -13.47
N ALA A 265 6.09 11.92 -14.51
CA ALA A 265 4.83 12.65 -14.57
C ALA A 265 4.96 14.14 -14.22
N ILE A 266 5.98 14.81 -14.77
CA ILE A 266 6.26 16.22 -14.50
C ILE A 266 5.47 17.11 -15.45
N LYS A 267 5.29 16.69 -16.71
CA LYS A 267 4.61 17.50 -17.74
C LYS A 267 3.10 17.38 -17.68
N THR A 268 2.59 16.25 -17.21
CA THR A 268 1.14 15.99 -17.07
C THR A 268 0.53 16.65 -15.84
N ASP A 269 -0.76 16.97 -15.92
CA ASP A 269 -1.61 17.33 -14.78
C ASP A 269 -2.24 16.10 -14.09
N ALA A 270 -2.03 14.88 -14.62
CA ALA A 270 -2.50 13.61 -14.07
C ALA A 270 -1.38 12.85 -13.32
N ALA A 271 -0.54 13.58 -12.58
CA ALA A 271 0.65 13.00 -11.95
C ALA A 271 0.33 11.88 -10.94
N TYR A 272 -0.79 11.99 -10.22
CA TYR A 272 -1.26 10.94 -9.33
C TYR A 272 -1.60 9.65 -10.09
N GLU A 273 -2.46 9.76 -11.09
CA GLU A 273 -2.92 8.65 -11.91
C GLU A 273 -1.74 7.99 -12.64
N SER A 274 -0.83 8.79 -13.19
CA SER A 274 0.43 8.33 -13.79
C SER A 274 1.26 7.50 -12.80
N SER A 275 1.49 8.03 -11.59
CA SER A 275 2.27 7.33 -10.56
C SER A 275 1.63 6.00 -10.12
N LYS A 276 0.30 5.97 -10.01
CA LYS A 276 -0.46 4.76 -9.64
C LYS A 276 -0.51 3.75 -10.79
N ARG A 277 -0.53 4.22 -12.03
CA ARG A 277 -0.40 3.38 -13.23
C ARG A 277 0.98 2.75 -13.35
N LEU A 278 2.04 3.50 -13.08
CA LEU A 278 3.39 2.94 -12.99
C LEU A 278 3.49 1.87 -11.88
N THR A 279 2.84 2.10 -10.74
CA THR A 279 2.77 1.11 -9.65
C THR A 279 2.10 -0.19 -10.10
N ASP A 280 0.97 -0.11 -10.83
CA ASP A 280 0.31 -1.29 -11.40
C ASP A 280 1.24 -2.07 -12.34
N ILE A 281 1.90 -1.35 -13.25
CA ILE A 281 2.82 -1.94 -14.24
C ILE A 281 3.96 -2.66 -13.51
N LEU A 282 4.67 -2.00 -12.59
CA LEU A 282 5.80 -2.59 -11.87
C LEU A 282 5.38 -3.85 -11.08
N ALA A 283 4.27 -3.77 -10.34
CA ALA A 283 3.84 -4.85 -9.47
C ALA A 283 3.38 -6.09 -10.24
N LEU A 284 2.63 -5.93 -11.33
CA LEU A 284 2.06 -7.06 -12.10
C LEU A 284 3.07 -7.71 -13.05
N THR A 285 4.10 -6.94 -13.46
CA THR A 285 5.12 -7.42 -14.39
C THR A 285 6.39 -7.94 -13.72
N SER A 286 6.57 -7.76 -12.41
CA SER A 286 7.81 -8.11 -11.69
C SER A 286 8.28 -9.56 -11.90
N ASN A 287 7.34 -10.50 -12.07
CA ASN A 287 7.64 -11.92 -12.26
C ASN A 287 7.52 -12.37 -13.74
N LEU A 288 7.44 -11.44 -14.69
CA LEU A 288 7.38 -11.77 -16.12
C LEU A 288 8.78 -11.91 -16.72
N PRO A 289 8.97 -12.79 -17.72
CA PRO A 289 10.27 -12.99 -18.37
C PRO A 289 10.91 -11.70 -18.86
N ALA A 290 10.14 -10.79 -19.47
CA ALA A 290 10.65 -9.54 -20.04
C ALA A 290 11.20 -8.57 -18.99
N ALA A 291 10.55 -8.47 -17.82
CA ALA A 291 10.98 -7.58 -16.73
C ALA A 291 11.97 -8.25 -15.75
N ARG A 292 12.11 -9.58 -15.81
CA ARG A 292 12.94 -10.36 -14.87
C ARG A 292 14.40 -9.88 -14.78
N PRO A 293 15.11 -9.54 -15.88
CA PRO A 293 16.50 -9.09 -15.80
C PRO A 293 16.72 -7.88 -14.87
N TYR A 294 15.74 -6.97 -14.83
CA TYR A 294 15.79 -5.75 -14.03
C TYR A 294 15.24 -5.99 -12.62
N SER A 295 14.05 -6.60 -12.52
CA SER A 295 13.38 -6.86 -11.24
C SER A 295 14.14 -7.85 -10.36
N SER A 296 14.81 -8.86 -10.92
CA SER A 296 15.64 -9.77 -10.11
C SER A 296 16.87 -9.06 -9.57
N THR A 297 17.45 -8.13 -10.33
CA THR A 297 18.56 -7.28 -9.87
C THR A 297 18.09 -6.38 -8.72
N TYR A 298 16.90 -5.79 -8.87
CA TYR A 298 16.28 -4.99 -7.82
C TYR A 298 15.98 -5.81 -6.55
N LEU A 299 15.42 -7.01 -6.67
CA LEU A 299 14.98 -7.84 -5.53
C LEU A 299 16.10 -8.67 -4.88
N SER A 300 17.35 -8.52 -5.34
CA SER A 300 18.50 -9.22 -4.78
C SER A 300 19.21 -8.35 -3.74
N PRO A 301 19.42 -8.83 -2.49
CA PRO A 301 20.17 -8.07 -1.47
C PRO A 301 21.68 -7.98 -1.77
N GLY A 302 22.17 -8.54 -2.88
CA GLY A 302 23.56 -8.50 -3.33
C GLY A 302 23.85 -9.51 -4.45
N ARG A 303 24.99 -9.36 -5.16
CA ARG A 303 25.35 -10.14 -6.37
C ARG A 303 25.57 -11.66 -6.13
N SER A 304 25.63 -12.12 -4.88
CA SER A 304 25.89 -13.54 -4.54
C SER A 304 24.86 -14.17 -3.59
N SER A 305 23.73 -13.50 -3.35
CA SER A 305 22.74 -14.01 -2.40
C SER A 305 21.88 -15.10 -3.05
N THR A 306 21.88 -16.30 -2.46
CA THR A 306 20.96 -17.38 -2.80
C THR A 306 19.59 -17.22 -2.13
N ALA A 307 19.34 -16.10 -1.44
CA ALA A 307 18.13 -15.86 -0.68
C ALA A 307 16.86 -15.88 -1.55
N THR A 308 15.77 -16.37 -0.98
CA THR A 308 14.44 -16.27 -1.57
C THR A 308 13.98 -14.81 -1.49
N PRO A 309 13.71 -14.14 -2.63
CA PRO A 309 13.29 -12.75 -2.65
C PRO A 309 11.84 -12.60 -2.15
N PRO A 310 11.43 -11.39 -1.72
CA PRO A 310 10.04 -11.14 -1.36
C PRO A 310 9.12 -11.21 -2.58
N LYS A 311 7.84 -11.52 -2.34
CA LYS A 311 6.78 -11.45 -3.35
C LYS A 311 6.17 -10.06 -3.39
N ILE A 312 5.85 -9.57 -4.59
CA ILE A 312 5.17 -8.30 -4.80
C ILE A 312 3.67 -8.55 -5.01
N TYR A 313 2.84 -7.77 -4.34
CA TYR A 313 1.38 -7.77 -4.47
C TYR A 313 0.87 -6.36 -4.70
N LEU A 314 -0.28 -6.27 -5.35
CA LEU A 314 -0.91 -5.01 -5.73
C LEU A 314 -2.30 -4.89 -5.12
N THR A 315 -2.60 -3.74 -4.52
CA THR A 315 -3.89 -3.45 -3.92
C THR A 315 -4.38 -2.04 -4.24
N HIS A 316 -5.65 -1.74 -3.98
CA HIS A 316 -6.14 -0.37 -3.86
C HIS A 316 -7.26 -0.26 -2.80
N PRO A 317 -7.44 0.90 -2.16
CA PRO A 317 -8.37 1.06 -1.04
C PRO A 317 -9.84 1.24 -1.47
N GLY A 318 -10.13 1.19 -2.77
CA GLY A 318 -11.35 1.78 -3.33
C GLY A 318 -11.34 3.31 -3.16
N VAL A 319 -12.53 3.89 -3.01
CA VAL A 319 -12.76 5.32 -2.81
C VAL A 319 -13.13 5.54 -1.35
N VAL A 320 -12.25 6.23 -0.64
CA VAL A 320 -12.44 6.61 0.75
C VAL A 320 -12.42 8.13 0.91
N VAL A 321 -13.09 8.59 1.96
CA VAL A 321 -12.99 9.98 2.39
C VAL A 321 -11.60 10.19 2.98
N SER A 322 -10.76 10.93 2.26
CA SER A 322 -9.39 11.23 2.66
C SER A 322 -9.07 12.70 2.45
N SER A 323 -8.15 13.22 3.25
CA SER A 323 -7.63 14.58 3.14
C SER A 323 -6.65 14.77 1.97
N LEU A 324 -6.47 13.78 1.09
CA LEU A 324 -5.70 13.97 -0.14
C LEU A 324 -6.35 15.05 -1.03
N PHE A 325 -7.66 15.23 -0.97
CA PHE A 325 -8.34 16.37 -1.59
C PHE A 325 -8.44 17.54 -0.60
N PRO A 326 -7.89 18.72 -0.93
CA PRO A 326 -7.95 19.90 -0.07
C PRO A 326 -9.36 20.53 -0.13
N LEU A 327 -10.33 19.91 0.54
CA LEU A 327 -11.70 20.39 0.62
C LEU A 327 -11.94 21.11 1.95
N ASN A 328 -12.71 22.21 1.93
CA ASN A 328 -13.22 22.80 3.16
C ASN A 328 -14.24 21.87 3.84
N ALA A 329 -14.56 22.12 5.11
CA ALA A 329 -15.43 21.24 5.91
C ALA A 329 -16.82 20.99 5.29
N PHE A 330 -17.41 22.00 4.64
CA PHE A 330 -18.70 21.88 3.97
C PHE A 330 -18.63 20.93 2.77
N LEU A 331 -17.63 21.11 1.90
CA LEU A 331 -17.42 20.23 0.76
C LEU A 331 -17.00 18.82 1.17
N PHE A 332 -16.25 18.69 2.27
CA PHE A 332 -15.86 17.40 2.82
C PHE A 332 -17.07 16.60 3.33
N PHE A 333 -18.06 17.27 3.94
CA PHE A 333 -19.33 16.65 4.32
C PHE A 333 -20.08 16.13 3.09
N TRP A 334 -20.26 16.96 2.07
CA TRP A 334 -20.97 16.55 0.85
C TRP A 334 -20.23 15.49 0.03
N TYR A 335 -18.91 15.54 0.01
CA TYR A 335 -18.07 14.49 -0.55
C TYR A 335 -18.37 13.15 0.12
N ARG A 336 -18.40 13.12 1.47
CA ARG A 336 -18.77 11.91 2.21
C ARG A 336 -20.19 11.42 1.90
N VAL A 337 -21.16 12.32 1.76
CA VAL A 337 -22.53 11.98 1.37
C VAL A 337 -22.56 11.36 -0.03
N ALA A 338 -21.86 11.96 -1.00
CA ALA A 338 -21.78 11.47 -2.37
C ALA A 338 -21.19 10.06 -2.44
N LEU A 339 -20.12 9.78 -1.67
CA LEU A 339 -19.53 8.44 -1.63
C LEU A 339 -20.48 7.40 -1.02
N TYR A 340 -21.22 7.76 0.03
CA TYR A 340 -22.23 6.86 0.59
C TYR A 340 -23.38 6.64 -0.38
N LEU A 341 -23.81 7.66 -1.12
CA LEU A 341 -24.82 7.52 -2.16
C LEU A 341 -24.33 6.57 -3.27
N ALA A 342 -23.10 6.73 -3.75
CA ALA A 342 -22.52 5.83 -4.74
C ALA A 342 -22.48 4.37 -4.26
N ARG A 343 -22.13 4.13 -2.98
CA ARG A 343 -22.23 2.80 -2.36
C ARG A 343 -23.66 2.28 -2.32
N LEU A 344 -24.62 3.11 -1.92
CA LEU A 344 -26.04 2.75 -1.88
C LEU A 344 -26.60 2.46 -3.28
N LEU A 345 -26.05 3.08 -4.33
CA LEU A 345 -26.36 2.79 -5.73
C LEU A 345 -25.65 1.53 -6.27
N GLY A 346 -24.97 0.77 -5.40
CA GLY A 346 -24.39 -0.52 -5.74
C GLY A 346 -22.93 -0.50 -6.17
N SER A 347 -22.24 0.64 -6.04
CA SER A 347 -20.81 0.68 -6.35
C SER A 347 -20.00 -0.15 -5.35
N PRO A 348 -19.23 -1.15 -5.81
CA PRO A 348 -18.38 -1.94 -4.91
C PRO A 348 -17.18 -1.14 -4.42
N TRP A 349 -16.73 -0.13 -5.17
CA TRP A 349 -15.49 0.58 -4.90
C TRP A 349 -15.62 1.69 -3.88
N HIS A 350 -16.72 1.78 -3.12
CA HIS A 350 -16.93 2.85 -2.14
C HIS A 350 -16.91 2.37 -0.68
N PRO A 351 -15.75 1.96 -0.13
CA PRO A 351 -15.63 1.66 1.30
C PRO A 351 -15.90 2.88 2.20
N VAL A 352 -15.69 4.09 1.67
CA VAL A 352 -15.94 5.41 2.29
C VAL A 352 -15.03 5.72 3.48
N THR A 353 -14.72 4.76 4.35
CA THR A 353 -13.87 4.99 5.52
C THR A 353 -12.51 4.35 5.35
N ALA A 354 -11.47 4.97 5.91
CA ALA A 354 -10.11 4.44 5.90
C ALA A 354 -10.00 3.01 6.45
N TYR A 355 -10.66 2.73 7.59
CA TYR A 355 -10.67 1.39 8.19
C TYR A 355 -11.28 0.32 7.26
N LYS A 356 -12.33 0.67 6.49
CA LYS A 356 -12.88 -0.26 5.49
C LYS A 356 -11.94 -0.38 4.30
N GLY A 357 -11.41 0.74 3.81
CA GLY A 357 -10.39 0.83 2.74
C GLY A 357 -9.19 -0.08 2.95
N ALA A 358 -8.83 -0.37 4.19
CA ALA A 358 -7.73 -1.24 4.57
C ALA A 358 -7.98 -2.76 4.33
N CYS A 359 -9.15 -3.20 3.88
CA CYS A 359 -9.48 -4.62 3.78
C CYS A 359 -8.51 -5.44 2.93
N ALA A 360 -8.28 -5.03 1.68
CA ALA A 360 -7.41 -5.73 0.75
C ALA A 360 -5.93 -5.77 1.17
N PRO A 361 -5.26 -4.65 1.57
CA PRO A 361 -3.88 -4.71 2.03
C PRO A 361 -3.70 -5.58 3.29
N VAL A 362 -4.64 -5.51 4.24
CA VAL A 362 -4.59 -6.33 5.47
C VAL A 362 -4.80 -7.81 5.14
N TRP A 363 -5.70 -8.13 4.21
CA TRP A 363 -5.90 -9.50 3.75
C TRP A 363 -4.62 -10.04 3.09
N LEU A 364 -3.98 -9.29 2.19
CA LEU A 364 -2.71 -9.68 1.58
C LEU A 364 -1.59 -9.85 2.61
N ALA A 365 -1.56 -9.03 3.67
CA ALA A 365 -0.56 -9.13 4.73
C ALA A 365 -0.79 -10.34 5.65
N LEU A 366 -2.05 -10.67 5.94
CA LEU A 366 -2.41 -11.70 6.92
C LEU A 366 -2.71 -13.07 6.32
N GLN A 367 -2.99 -13.19 5.02
CA GLN A 367 -3.41 -14.48 4.46
C GLN A 367 -2.24 -15.47 4.36
N ASP A 368 -2.52 -16.76 4.49
CA ASP A 368 -1.53 -17.83 4.36
C ASP A 368 -1.00 -17.91 2.91
N GLN A 369 0.28 -18.19 2.77
CA GLN A 369 0.97 -18.12 1.47
C GLN A 369 0.39 -19.09 0.43
N ALA A 370 0.04 -20.30 0.84
CA ALA A 370 -0.57 -21.31 -0.04
C ALA A 370 -1.90 -20.83 -0.63
N ALA A 371 -2.71 -20.10 0.14
CA ALA A 371 -3.97 -19.55 -0.34
C ALA A 371 -3.74 -18.41 -1.35
N LEU A 372 -2.74 -17.56 -1.13
CA LEU A 372 -2.37 -16.51 -2.10
C LEU A 372 -1.82 -17.11 -3.40
N ASP A 373 -1.01 -18.16 -3.30
CA ASP A 373 -0.44 -18.84 -4.46
C ASP A 373 -1.49 -19.57 -5.29
N ALA A 374 -2.45 -20.24 -4.63
CA ALA A 374 -3.60 -20.86 -5.30
C ALA A 374 -4.46 -19.83 -6.07
N LEU A 375 -4.53 -18.60 -5.57
CA LEU A 375 -5.24 -17.49 -6.22
C LEU A 375 -4.38 -16.74 -7.25
N ARG A 376 -3.10 -17.09 -7.41
CA ARG A 376 -2.12 -16.32 -8.21
C ARG A 376 -2.18 -14.83 -7.85
N ALA A 377 -2.21 -14.54 -6.55
CA ALA A 377 -2.49 -13.20 -6.04
C ALA A 377 -1.47 -12.14 -6.48
N ASP A 378 -0.26 -12.55 -6.88
CA ASP A 378 0.78 -11.70 -7.48
C ASP A 378 0.46 -11.24 -8.91
N ARG A 379 -0.55 -11.82 -9.56
CA ARG A 379 -1.03 -11.46 -10.91
C ARG A 379 -2.30 -10.63 -10.89
N VAL A 380 -2.79 -10.27 -9.72
CA VAL A 380 -4.10 -9.65 -9.52
C VAL A 380 -3.93 -8.32 -8.80
N LYS A 381 -4.66 -7.31 -9.27
CA LYS A 381 -4.90 -6.10 -8.49
C LYS A 381 -6.08 -6.33 -7.55
N TRP A 382 -5.83 -6.31 -6.24
CA TRP A 382 -6.87 -6.54 -5.23
C TRP A 382 -7.45 -5.22 -4.72
N GLY A 383 -8.70 -4.94 -5.04
CA GLY A 383 -9.42 -3.80 -4.47
C GLY A 383 -10.14 -4.13 -3.18
N THR A 384 -10.15 -3.19 -2.25
CA THR A 384 -11.17 -3.20 -1.19
C THR A 384 -12.51 -2.87 -1.82
N SER A 385 -13.44 -3.82 -1.74
CA SER A 385 -14.82 -3.64 -2.13
C SER A 385 -15.75 -3.57 -0.91
N THR A 386 -16.94 -3.00 -1.08
CA THR A 386 -18.05 -3.05 -0.12
C THR A 386 -19.38 -3.30 -0.81
N ASP A 387 -20.27 -4.04 -0.16
CA ASP A 387 -21.67 -4.04 -0.57
C ASP A 387 -22.42 -2.76 -0.17
N ARG A 388 -23.71 -2.68 -0.53
CA ARG A 388 -24.59 -1.53 -0.19
C ARG A 388 -24.65 -1.24 1.31
N TRP A 389 -24.48 -2.27 2.14
CA TRP A 389 -24.49 -2.21 3.61
C TRP A 389 -23.11 -1.98 4.21
N GLY A 390 -22.10 -1.81 3.36
CA GLY A 390 -20.74 -1.57 3.77
C GLY A 390 -20.00 -2.82 4.22
N ARG A 391 -20.49 -4.04 4.00
CA ARG A 391 -19.72 -5.27 4.26
C ARG A 391 -18.57 -5.33 3.28
N GLU A 392 -17.34 -5.28 3.79
CA GLU A 392 -16.15 -5.23 2.96
C GLU A 392 -15.54 -6.60 2.66
N ALA A 393 -14.89 -6.70 1.51
CA ALA A 393 -14.12 -7.89 1.10
C ALA A 393 -13.07 -7.53 0.04
N PRO A 394 -11.94 -8.26 -0.02
CA PRO A 394 -11.01 -8.15 -1.14
C PRO A 394 -11.68 -8.65 -2.42
N LYS A 395 -11.53 -7.91 -3.51
CA LYS A 395 -12.13 -8.18 -4.82
C LYS A 395 -11.09 -7.97 -5.92
N LYS A 396 -11.13 -8.77 -6.98
CA LYS A 396 -10.28 -8.54 -8.15
C LYS A 396 -10.70 -7.28 -8.90
N THR A 397 -9.72 -6.49 -9.32
CA THR A 397 -9.93 -5.26 -10.07
C THR A 397 -9.31 -5.41 -11.45
N GLU A 398 -10.08 -5.09 -12.48
CA GLU A 398 -9.58 -5.07 -13.85
C GLU A 398 -8.51 -3.99 -14.01
N VAL A 399 -7.40 -4.34 -14.65
CA VAL A 399 -6.34 -3.41 -15.03
C VAL A 399 -6.33 -3.28 -16.55
N GLU A 400 -6.51 -2.07 -17.06
CA GLU A 400 -6.51 -1.82 -18.51
C GLU A 400 -5.17 -2.29 -19.12
N GLY A 401 -5.22 -3.14 -20.14
CA GLY A 401 -4.03 -3.77 -20.75
C GLY A 401 -3.50 -5.03 -20.08
N TRP A 402 -4.04 -5.42 -18.91
CA TRP A 402 -3.67 -6.65 -18.20
C TRP A 402 -4.87 -7.57 -17.89
N GLY A 403 -6.09 -7.01 -17.84
CA GLY A 403 -7.28 -7.72 -17.39
C GLY A 403 -7.27 -7.96 -15.88
N TRP A 404 -7.83 -9.08 -15.43
CA TRP A 404 -7.88 -9.44 -14.00
C TRP A 404 -6.65 -10.24 -13.54
N GLU A 405 -6.05 -11.04 -14.43
CA GLU A 405 -4.98 -12.01 -14.08
C GLU A 405 -3.84 -12.12 -15.13
N GLY A 406 -3.79 -11.23 -16.12
CA GLY A 406 -2.85 -11.36 -17.24
C GLY A 406 -3.22 -12.45 -18.24
N ARG A 407 -4.52 -12.79 -18.33
CA ARG A 407 -5.04 -13.79 -19.25
C ARG A 407 -6.13 -13.17 -20.10
N VAL A 408 -6.03 -13.36 -21.41
CA VAL A 408 -7.11 -13.05 -22.34
C VAL A 408 -8.17 -14.14 -22.15
N GLU A 409 -9.35 -13.74 -21.68
CA GLU A 409 -10.50 -14.62 -21.56
C GLU A 409 -11.67 -14.03 -22.36
N ASP A 410 -12.41 -14.90 -23.02
CA ASP A 410 -13.65 -14.52 -23.71
C ASP A 410 -14.68 -14.05 -22.68
N TRP A 411 -15.34 -12.93 -22.99
CA TRP A 411 -16.46 -12.36 -22.23
C TRP A 411 -17.49 -13.39 -21.78
N ALA A 412 -17.96 -14.25 -22.70
CA ALA A 412 -19.01 -15.22 -22.39
C ALA A 412 -18.53 -16.28 -21.39
N VAL A 413 -17.25 -16.64 -21.50
CA VAL A 413 -16.59 -17.59 -20.60
C VAL A 413 -16.35 -16.94 -19.24
N MET A 414 -15.96 -15.66 -19.17
CA MET A 414 -15.82 -14.94 -17.90
C MET A 414 -17.15 -14.79 -17.17
N ALA A 415 -18.21 -14.37 -17.86
CA ALA A 415 -19.54 -14.24 -17.27
C ALA A 415 -20.09 -15.59 -16.77
N ALA A 416 -19.81 -16.69 -17.48
CA ALA A 416 -20.20 -18.03 -17.06
C ALA A 416 -19.34 -18.61 -15.93
N LYS A 417 -18.05 -18.22 -15.84
CA LYS A 417 -17.12 -18.64 -14.78
C LYS A 417 -17.23 -17.81 -13.51
N ASP A 418 -17.86 -16.64 -13.56
CA ASP A 418 -17.99 -15.75 -12.42
C ASP A 418 -18.97 -16.34 -11.38
N ARG A 419 -18.44 -17.25 -10.55
CA ARG A 419 -19.17 -17.89 -9.46
C ARG A 419 -19.33 -16.98 -8.25
N ALA A 420 -18.73 -15.78 -8.26
CA ALA A 420 -18.77 -14.87 -7.13
C ALA A 420 -20.11 -14.11 -7.11
N ALA A 421 -20.90 -14.34 -6.05
CA ALA A 421 -22.21 -13.72 -5.93
C ALA A 421 -22.13 -12.22 -5.55
N GLY A 422 -23.09 -11.45 -6.04
CA GLY A 422 -23.29 -10.05 -5.65
C GLY A 422 -22.11 -9.15 -6.03
N VAL A 423 -21.68 -8.29 -5.10
CA VAL A 423 -20.65 -7.29 -5.37
C VAL A 423 -19.26 -7.86 -5.66
N LEU A 424 -19.04 -9.15 -5.40
CA LEU A 424 -17.76 -9.80 -5.66
C LEU A 424 -17.58 -10.24 -7.11
N GLY A 425 -18.67 -10.38 -7.89
CA GLY A 425 -18.60 -10.75 -9.30
C GLY A 425 -17.74 -9.79 -10.12
N ASN A 426 -16.76 -10.28 -10.87
CA ASN A 426 -15.74 -9.50 -11.59
C ASN A 426 -16.33 -8.37 -12.45
N LEU A 427 -17.51 -8.58 -13.03
CA LEU A 427 -18.20 -7.59 -13.86
C LEU A 427 -18.86 -6.46 -13.07
N VAL A 428 -19.16 -6.69 -11.78
CA VAL A 428 -19.77 -5.69 -10.91
C VAL A 428 -18.72 -4.65 -10.53
N GLY A 429 -19.01 -3.39 -10.86
CA GLY A 429 -18.10 -2.27 -10.68
C GLY A 429 -17.06 -2.12 -11.78
N ARG A 430 -17.24 -2.76 -12.94
CA ARG A 430 -16.40 -2.48 -14.10
C ARG A 430 -16.61 -1.03 -14.60
N LYS A 431 -15.55 -0.37 -15.06
CA LYS A 431 -15.62 0.99 -15.64
C LYS A 431 -16.52 0.97 -16.88
N ARG A 432 -17.45 1.93 -17.03
CA ARG A 432 -18.53 1.90 -18.06
C ARG A 432 -18.05 1.68 -19.51
N ARG A 433 -16.84 2.14 -19.84
CA ARG A 433 -16.24 2.05 -21.18
C ARG A 433 -14.98 1.18 -21.20
N ALA A 434 -14.84 0.29 -20.23
CA ALA A 434 -13.76 -0.69 -20.23
C ALA A 434 -13.84 -1.55 -21.50
N ARG A 435 -12.69 -1.83 -22.09
CA ARG A 435 -12.56 -2.71 -23.25
C ARG A 435 -11.95 -4.02 -22.78
N ASP A 436 -12.42 -5.12 -23.35
CA ASP A 436 -11.87 -6.43 -23.06
C ASP A 436 -10.38 -6.49 -23.43
N LEU A 437 -9.64 -7.32 -22.68
CA LEU A 437 -8.23 -7.51 -22.91
C LEU A 437 -8.02 -8.24 -24.25
N THR A 438 -7.12 -7.73 -25.07
CA THR A 438 -6.63 -8.41 -26.27
C THR A 438 -5.20 -8.90 -26.04
N GLU A 439 -4.78 -9.90 -26.82
CA GLU A 439 -3.41 -10.42 -26.74
C GLU A 439 -2.38 -9.32 -27.03
N GLU A 440 -2.61 -8.52 -28.08
CA GLU A 440 -1.77 -7.36 -28.42
C GLU A 440 -1.65 -6.36 -27.27
N LYS A 441 -2.75 -6.07 -26.56
CA LYS A 441 -2.72 -5.14 -25.41
C LYS A 441 -1.98 -5.74 -24.23
N ARG A 442 -2.09 -7.06 -24.02
CA ARG A 442 -1.35 -7.77 -22.99
C ARG A 442 0.14 -7.71 -23.30
N GLU A 443 0.57 -8.05 -24.51
CA GLU A 443 1.96 -7.98 -24.94
C GLU A 443 2.55 -6.58 -24.76
N LYS A 444 1.84 -5.54 -25.21
CA LYS A 444 2.23 -4.13 -24.97
C LYS A 444 2.38 -3.79 -23.49
N PHE A 445 1.55 -4.36 -22.61
CA PHE A 445 1.68 -4.16 -21.17
C PHE A 445 2.92 -4.85 -20.60
N GLU A 446 3.29 -6.03 -21.11
CA GLU A 446 4.51 -6.73 -20.70
C GLU A 446 5.79 -6.01 -21.16
N GLU A 447 5.80 -5.54 -22.41
CA GLU A 447 6.88 -4.72 -22.98
C GLU A 447 7.07 -3.42 -22.19
N LEU A 448 5.97 -2.69 -21.97
CA LEU A 448 5.96 -1.48 -21.14
C LEU A 448 6.49 -1.76 -19.73
N GLY A 449 6.17 -2.93 -19.16
CA GLY A 449 6.70 -3.37 -17.87
C GLY A 449 8.21 -3.51 -17.87
N ALA A 450 8.78 -4.17 -18.88
CA ALA A 450 10.23 -4.33 -19.01
C ALA A 450 10.94 -2.97 -19.12
N GLU A 451 10.39 -2.05 -19.92
CA GLU A 451 10.92 -0.68 -20.03
C GLU A 451 10.82 0.08 -18.70
N CYS A 452 9.67 0.05 -18.03
CA CYS A 452 9.50 0.71 -16.74
C CYS A 452 10.47 0.17 -15.68
N TRP A 453 10.68 -1.14 -15.63
CA TRP A 453 11.64 -1.73 -14.70
C TRP A 453 13.09 -1.34 -15.02
N ARG A 454 13.46 -1.24 -16.30
CA ARG A 454 14.77 -0.73 -16.72
C ARG A 454 14.98 0.71 -16.25
N GLU A 455 14.03 1.60 -16.59
CA GLU A 455 14.10 3.02 -16.22
C GLU A 455 14.16 3.21 -14.69
N MET A 456 13.36 2.46 -13.91
CA MET A 456 13.42 2.50 -12.45
C MET A 456 14.79 2.07 -11.90
N GLU A 457 15.39 1.02 -12.46
CA GLU A 457 16.71 0.54 -12.03
C GLU A 457 17.85 1.48 -12.41
N GLU A 458 17.79 2.08 -13.60
CA GLU A 458 18.75 3.11 -14.02
C GLU A 458 18.66 4.33 -13.09
N LEU A 459 17.44 4.82 -12.85
CA LEU A 459 17.19 5.93 -11.95
C LEU A 459 17.66 5.62 -10.52
N ARG A 460 17.35 4.43 -9.99
CA ARG A 460 17.81 4.03 -8.65
C ARG A 460 19.34 4.06 -8.55
N LYS A 461 20.05 3.48 -9.52
CA LYS A 461 21.53 3.46 -9.54
C LYS A 461 22.12 4.86 -9.65
N GLU A 462 21.50 5.71 -10.46
CA GLU A 462 21.89 7.12 -10.59
C GLU A 462 21.79 7.83 -9.24
N TRP A 463 20.66 7.72 -8.55
CA TRP A 463 20.45 8.37 -7.26
C TRP A 463 21.24 7.72 -6.12
N ASP A 464 21.48 6.40 -6.17
CA ASP A 464 22.42 5.72 -5.28
C ASP A 464 23.83 6.30 -5.42
N THR A 465 24.24 6.65 -6.65
CA THR A 465 25.53 7.28 -6.92
C THR A 465 25.57 8.71 -6.42
N ARG A 466 24.51 9.51 -6.62
CA ARG A 466 24.39 10.90 -6.14
C ARG A 466 24.35 11.01 -4.61
N MET A 467 23.93 9.94 -3.92
CA MET A 467 23.83 9.86 -2.46
C MET A 467 25.17 9.53 -1.77
N ARG A 468 26.12 8.96 -2.50
CA ARG A 468 27.47 8.64 -2.02
C ARG A 468 28.38 9.84 -2.21
#